data_AF-A0A7X2TT62-F1
#
_entry.id   AF-A0A7X2TT62-F1
#
_cell.length_a   1.000
_cell.length_b   1.000
_cell.length_c   1.000
_cell.angle_alpha   90.00
_cell.angle_beta   90.00
_cell.angle_gamma   90.00
#
_symmetry.space_group_name_H-M   'P 1'
#
loop_
_entity.id
_entity.type
_entity.pdbx_description
1 polymer ?
#
loop_
_entity_poly.entity_id
_entity_poly.type
_entity_poly.pdbx_seq_one_letter_code
_entity_poly.pdbx_strand_id
1 'polypeptide(L)'
;MRLATLLLVGLALSAAETHTIYPDHHSRVFSAYKTPVLKIHTGDTVITRTWDSGGQDSKGVRHLKHPYVYPESGNPLMGPFYIEEA
;
A
#
# COMPACT_ATOMS: atom_id res chain seq x y z
N MET A 1 9.81 -9.92 -46.45
CA MET A 1 8.80 -10.51 -45.51
C MET A 1 9.45 -11.13 -44.25
N ARG A 2 10.55 -10.58 -43.71
CA ARG A 2 11.18 -11.05 -42.45
C ARG A 2 11.52 -9.92 -41.48
N LEU A 3 10.86 -8.77 -41.62
CA LEU A 3 11.00 -7.63 -40.69
C LEU A 3 9.75 -7.40 -39.83
N ALA A 4 8.64 -8.07 -40.11
CA ALA A 4 7.36 -7.84 -39.43
C ALA A 4 7.21 -8.63 -38.11
N THR A 5 8.13 -9.54 -37.80
CA THR A 5 8.01 -10.44 -36.63
C THR A 5 8.70 -9.90 -35.37
N LEU A 6 9.45 -8.80 -35.46
CA LEU A 6 10.14 -8.19 -34.32
C LEU A 6 9.34 -7.09 -33.61
N LEU A 7 8.03 -6.96 -33.88
CA LEU A 7 7.16 -5.97 -33.26
C LEU A 7 6.09 -6.58 -32.33
N LEU A 8 6.34 -7.78 -31.80
CA LEU A 8 5.45 -8.42 -30.81
C LEU A 8 6.11 -8.62 -29.43
N VAL A 9 7.32 -8.10 -29.22
CA VAL A 9 8.08 -8.34 -27.97
C VAL A 9 8.14 -7.09 -27.06
N GLY A 10 7.55 -5.95 -27.46
CA GLY A 10 7.83 -4.67 -26.81
C GLY A 10 6.78 -4.11 -25.82
N LEU A 11 5.55 -4.63 -25.79
CA LEU A 11 4.52 -4.14 -24.87
C LEU A 11 3.84 -5.31 -24.17
N ALA A 12 4.57 -5.96 -23.27
CA ALA A 12 3.89 -6.43 -22.07
C ALA A 12 3.47 -5.17 -21.29
N LEU A 13 2.35 -4.55 -21.68
CA LEU A 13 1.54 -3.86 -20.69
C LEU A 13 1.20 -4.97 -19.69
N SER A 14 1.94 -5.04 -18.58
CA SER A 14 1.50 -5.81 -17.43
C SER A 14 0.08 -5.35 -17.17
N ALA A 15 -0.89 -6.24 -17.34
CA ALA A 15 -2.27 -5.88 -17.05
C ALA A 15 -2.31 -5.43 -15.60
N ALA A 16 -2.89 -4.25 -15.34
CA ALA A 16 -3.05 -3.73 -13.99
C ALA A 16 -3.60 -4.82 -13.07
N GLU A 17 -2.87 -5.11 -12.00
CA GLU A 17 -3.24 -6.15 -11.05
C GLU A 17 -4.09 -5.56 -9.93
N THR A 18 -4.96 -6.39 -9.34
CA THR A 18 -5.67 -6.04 -8.11
C THR A 18 -5.03 -6.76 -6.93
N HIS A 19 -4.41 -6.00 -6.04
CA HIS A 19 -3.78 -6.49 -4.82
C HIS A 19 -4.75 -6.37 -3.66
N THR A 20 -4.96 -7.47 -2.91
CA THR A 20 -5.66 -7.41 -1.61
C THR A 20 -4.65 -7.59 -0.49
N ILE A 21 -4.49 -6.58 0.34
CA ILE A 21 -3.53 -6.61 1.46
C ILE A 21 -4.16 -6.05 2.74
N TYR A 22 -3.81 -6.64 3.87
CA TYR A 22 -4.08 -6.06 5.18
C TYR A 22 -2.77 -6.04 5.98
N PRO A 23 -2.09 -4.87 6.04
CA PRO A 23 -0.83 -4.76 6.76
C PRO A 23 -0.97 -5.18 8.22
N ASP A 24 0.00 -5.95 8.71
CA ASP A 24 0.08 -6.39 10.12
C ASP A 24 0.69 -5.31 11.03
N HIS A 25 1.23 -4.26 10.44
CA HIS A 25 1.78 -3.10 11.12
C HIS A 25 1.23 -1.81 10.51
N HIS A 26 1.22 -0.75 11.32
CA HIS A 26 0.88 0.59 10.90
C HIS A 26 2.05 1.53 11.15
N SER A 27 2.14 2.62 10.38
CA SER A 27 3.00 3.75 10.69
C SER A 27 2.19 4.90 11.26
N ARG A 28 2.87 5.84 11.91
CA ARG A 28 2.31 7.14 12.32
C ARG A 28 3.15 8.31 11.84
N VAL A 29 4.14 8.01 11.00
CA VAL A 29 5.08 8.95 10.42
C VAL A 29 5.20 8.68 8.92
N PHE A 30 5.34 9.74 8.15
CA PHE A 30 5.79 9.67 6.77
C PHE A 30 7.31 9.71 6.77
N SER A 31 7.97 8.65 6.30
CA SER A 31 9.42 8.56 6.27
C SER A 31 9.87 7.61 5.18
N ALA A 32 10.89 8.00 4.43
CA ALA A 32 11.52 7.17 3.40
C ALA A 32 12.25 5.94 3.98
N TYR A 33 12.47 5.89 5.29
CA TYR A 33 13.10 4.75 5.97
C TYR A 33 12.12 3.65 6.37
N LYS A 34 10.81 3.83 6.11
CA LYS A 34 9.81 2.79 6.39
C LYS A 34 9.83 1.74 5.29
N THR A 35 9.87 0.47 5.68
CA THR A 35 9.72 -0.65 4.76
C THR A 35 8.36 -0.58 4.07
N PRO A 36 8.30 -0.67 2.73
CA PRO A 36 7.02 -0.75 2.03
C PRO A 36 6.21 -1.97 2.45
N VAL A 37 4.91 -1.80 2.66
CA VAL A 37 4.00 -2.92 2.96
C VAL A 37 3.71 -3.76 1.72
N LEU A 38 3.84 -3.15 0.54
CA LEU A 38 3.68 -3.77 -0.76
C LEU A 38 4.39 -2.91 -1.82
N LYS A 39 4.98 -3.57 -2.82
CA LYS A 39 5.46 -2.94 -4.05
C LYS A 39 4.45 -3.20 -5.16
N ILE A 40 4.08 -2.17 -5.92
CA ILE A 40 3.06 -2.21 -6.96
C ILE A 40 3.53 -1.47 -8.21
N HIS A 41 2.84 -1.70 -9.32
CA HIS A 41 3.06 -0.99 -10.57
C HIS A 41 2.02 0.12 -10.78
N THR A 42 2.36 1.08 -11.61
CA THR A 42 1.44 2.12 -12.07
C THR A 42 0.22 1.50 -12.74
N GLY A 43 -0.97 1.87 -12.27
CA GLY A 43 -2.24 1.35 -12.76
C GLY A 43 -2.82 0.23 -11.90
N ASP A 44 -2.03 -0.38 -11.02
CA ASP A 44 -2.53 -1.40 -10.08
C ASP A 44 -3.60 -0.83 -9.13
N THR A 45 -4.53 -1.70 -8.73
CA THR A 45 -5.55 -1.40 -7.72
C THR A 45 -5.19 -2.06 -6.40
N VAL A 46 -5.32 -1.34 -5.29
CA VAL A 46 -5.12 -1.91 -3.95
C VAL A 46 -6.44 -1.90 -3.18
N ILE A 47 -6.88 -3.07 -2.75
CA ILE A 47 -7.93 -3.26 -1.76
C ILE A 47 -7.25 -3.47 -0.41
N THR A 48 -7.43 -2.52 0.51
CA THR A 48 -6.86 -2.58 1.85
C THR A 48 -7.92 -2.29 2.91
N ARG A 49 -7.55 -2.50 4.18
CA ARG A 49 -8.35 -2.10 5.33
C ARG A 49 -7.55 -1.13 6.18
N THR A 50 -8.25 -0.15 6.72
CA THR A 50 -7.68 0.84 7.63
C THR A 50 -8.28 0.68 9.02
N TRP A 51 -7.63 1.31 9.99
CA TRP A 51 -8.26 1.64 11.26
C TRP A 51 -8.75 3.08 11.19
N ASP A 52 -9.76 3.41 11.96
CA ASP A 52 -10.19 4.80 12.11
C ASP A 52 -9.10 5.65 12.81
N SER A 53 -9.34 6.95 12.94
CA SER A 53 -8.42 7.85 13.66
C SER A 53 -8.17 7.41 15.11
N GLY A 54 -9.12 6.69 15.70
CA GLY A 54 -9.12 6.04 17.00
C GLY A 54 -8.22 4.81 17.13
N GLY A 55 -7.81 4.22 16.01
CA GLY A 55 -7.20 2.89 15.98
C GLY A 55 -8.21 1.75 16.16
N GLN A 56 -9.50 2.00 15.95
CA GLN A 56 -10.51 0.96 15.91
C GLN A 56 -10.60 0.36 14.50
N ASP A 57 -10.64 -0.97 14.42
CA ASP A 57 -10.81 -1.69 13.15
C ASP A 57 -12.29 -1.88 12.79
N SER A 58 -12.54 -2.46 11.62
CA SER A 58 -13.89 -2.72 11.09
C SER A 58 -14.72 -3.70 11.95
N LYS A 59 -14.12 -4.38 12.93
CA LYS A 59 -14.80 -5.27 13.88
C LYS A 59 -15.03 -4.61 15.24
N GLY A 60 -14.66 -3.34 15.39
CA GLY A 60 -14.77 -2.62 16.66
C GLY A 60 -13.60 -2.86 17.61
N VAL A 61 -12.57 -3.62 17.22
CA VAL A 61 -11.40 -3.88 18.06
C VAL A 61 -10.48 -2.66 18.06
N ARG A 62 -10.10 -2.18 19.24
CA ARG A 62 -9.14 -1.08 19.40
C ARG A 62 -7.71 -1.62 19.46
N HIS A 63 -6.89 -1.15 18.54
CA HIS A 63 -5.47 -1.51 18.44
C HIS A 63 -4.52 -0.46 19.02
N LEU A 64 -5.05 0.73 19.36
CA LEU A 64 -4.29 1.82 19.99
C LEU A 64 -4.78 2.07 21.41
N LYS A 65 -3.86 2.45 22.30
CA LYS A 65 -4.16 2.87 23.68
C LYS A 65 -4.55 4.36 23.73
N HIS A 66 -5.50 4.70 24.59
CA HIS A 66 -5.96 6.07 24.84
C HIS A 66 -5.70 6.46 26.32
N PRO A 67 -5.35 7.72 26.66
CA PRO A 67 -5.08 8.84 25.76
C PRO A 67 -3.84 8.61 24.92
N TYR A 68 -3.79 9.26 23.75
CA TYR A 68 -2.65 9.17 22.87
C TYR A 68 -1.40 9.72 23.56
N VAL A 69 -0.37 8.88 23.69
CA VAL A 69 0.93 9.30 24.23
C VAL A 69 1.81 9.70 23.06
N TYR A 70 2.25 10.95 23.02
CA TYR A 70 3.21 11.43 22.02
C TYR A 70 4.45 10.51 21.97
N PRO A 71 4.98 10.17 20.78
CA PRO A 71 4.61 10.69 19.46
C PRO A 71 3.35 10.06 18.85
N GLU A 72 2.73 9.11 19.53
CA GLU A 72 1.70 8.25 18.96
C GLU A 72 0.29 8.80 19.15
N SER A 73 -0.07 9.90 18.46
CA SER A 73 -1.47 10.40 18.41
C SER A 73 -2.21 10.21 17.09
N GLY A 74 -3.43 9.68 17.18
CA GLY A 74 -4.38 9.39 16.09
C GLY A 74 -3.84 8.74 14.81
N ASN A 75 -4.74 8.53 13.84
CA ASN A 75 -4.40 8.39 12.41
C ASN A 75 -3.31 7.35 12.06
N PRO A 76 -3.50 6.07 12.42
CA PRO A 76 -2.61 5.00 11.94
C PRO A 76 -2.63 4.90 10.40
N LEU A 77 -1.45 4.76 9.80
CA LEU A 77 -1.22 4.68 8.35
C LEU A 77 -0.90 3.24 7.94
N MET A 78 -1.60 2.72 6.93
CA MET A 78 -1.46 1.34 6.44
C MET A 78 -0.52 1.22 5.24
N GLY A 79 0.61 1.92 5.32
CA GLY A 79 1.63 2.00 4.27
C GLY A 79 3.03 2.17 4.85
N PRO A 80 4.02 2.54 4.03
CA PRO A 80 3.89 3.06 2.66
C PRO A 80 3.74 1.96 1.59
N PHE A 81 3.11 2.32 0.47
CA PHE A 81 3.19 1.57 -0.79
C PHE A 81 4.37 2.09 -1.60
N TYR A 82 5.12 1.20 -2.23
CA TYR A 82 6.16 1.57 -3.18
C TYR A 82 5.64 1.36 -4.60
N ILE A 83 5.73 2.38 -5.43
CA ILE A 83 5.32 2.32 -6.84
C ILE A 83 6.60 2.24 -7.66
N GLU A 84 6.77 1.18 -8.46
CA GLU A 84 8.02 0.92 -9.19
C GLU A 84 8.40 2.04 -10.17
N GLU A 85 7.41 2.78 -10.72
CA GLU A 85 7.63 3.82 -11.73
C GLU A 85 7.45 5.27 -11.23
N ALA A 86 7.33 5.50 -9.92
CA ALA A 86 7.06 6.83 -9.35
C ALA A 86 8.30 7.72 -9.14
#